data_AF-A0A3R7P811-F1
#
_entry.id   AF-A0A3R7P811-F1
#
_cell.length_a   1.000
_cell.length_b   1.000
_cell.length_c   1.000
_cell.angle_alpha   90.00
_cell.angle_beta   90.00
_cell.angle_gamma   90.00
#
_symmetry.space_group_name_H-M   'P 1'
#
loop_
_entity.id
_entity.type
_entity.pdbx_description
1 polymer ?
#
loop_
_entity_poly.entity_id
_entity_poly.type
_entity_poly.pdbx_seq_one_letter_code
_entity_poly.pdbx_strand_id
1 'polypeptide(L)'
;MAGVTNSGKRLVRSKSGLRIIPLKDTDRSPFELREPEWIPDKMSPTCMDCKEKFDFLKRRNLLASLSEVWAGLLCYLLRDPTGLPRMCFLDPVRMCSPCAETTSKENQFYNKDLKTLITGAILSQSAQDQFDLESCLLAVPIVS
;
A
#
# COMPACT_ATOMS: atom_id res chain seq x y z
N MET A 1 15.90 -28.64 -7.38
CA MET A 1 17.09 -27.77 -7.24
C MET A 1 16.61 -26.36 -6.88
N ALA A 2 16.40 -26.07 -5.60
CA ALA A 2 16.01 -24.73 -5.16
C ALA A 2 17.30 -23.93 -4.91
N GLY A 3 17.52 -22.87 -5.70
CA GLY A 3 18.63 -21.95 -5.47
C GLY A 3 18.43 -21.22 -4.16
N VAL A 4 19.21 -21.59 -3.14
CA VAL A 4 19.27 -20.88 -1.86
C VAL A 4 20.05 -19.60 -2.10
N THR A 5 19.36 -18.47 -2.23
CA THR A 5 19.99 -17.16 -2.01
C THR A 5 19.84 -16.85 -0.52
N ASN A 6 20.98 -16.71 0.17
CA ASN A 6 21.11 -16.44 1.59
C ASN A 6 20.67 -14.99 1.95
N SER A 7 19.47 -14.59 1.54
CA SER A 7 19.00 -13.20 1.51
C SER A 7 18.05 -12.84 2.65
N GLY A 8 17.80 -13.74 3.61
CA GLY A 8 16.89 -13.52 4.73
C GLY A 8 15.42 -13.36 4.31
N LYS A 9 15.08 -13.55 3.04
CA LYS A 9 13.77 -13.36 2.44
C LYS A 9 13.34 -14.62 1.70
N ARG A 10 12.03 -14.81 1.55
CA ARG A 10 11.43 -15.92 0.82
C ARG A 10 10.36 -15.45 -0.13
N LEU A 11 10.18 -16.20 -1.21
CA LEU A 11 9.11 -16.01 -2.17
C LEU A 11 7.88 -16.83 -1.73
N VAL A 12 6.73 -16.19 -1.60
CA VAL A 12 5.46 -16.80 -1.18
C VAL A 12 4.41 -16.54 -2.25
N ARG A 13 3.72 -17.59 -2.68
CA ARG A 13 2.57 -17.48 -3.60
C ARG A 13 1.29 -17.51 -2.78
N SER A 14 0.60 -16.37 -2.68
CA SER A 14 -0.68 -16.22 -2.00
C SER A 14 -1.85 -16.23 -2.99
N LYS A 15 -3.09 -16.15 -2.47
CA LYS A 15 -4.29 -16.04 -3.30
C LYS A 15 -4.31 -14.76 -4.14
N SER A 16 -3.68 -13.69 -3.64
CA SER A 16 -3.61 -12.39 -4.31
C SER A 16 -2.43 -12.24 -5.26
N GLY A 17 -1.43 -13.11 -5.20
CA GLY A 17 -0.27 -13.06 -6.09
C GLY A 17 1.04 -13.54 -5.48
N LEU A 18 2.14 -13.22 -6.14
CA LEU A 18 3.49 -13.57 -5.71
C LEU A 18 4.08 -12.47 -4.83
N ARG A 19 4.71 -12.84 -3.70
CA ARG A 19 5.20 -11.91 -2.67
C ARG A 19 6.61 -12.25 -2.18
N ILE A 20 7.44 -11.26 -1.85
CA ILE A 20 8.73 -11.45 -1.16
C ILE A 20 8.57 -11.07 0.31
N ILE A 21 8.68 -12.02 1.22
CA ILE A 21 8.47 -11.79 2.66
C ILE A 21 9.77 -12.12 3.42
N PRO A 22 10.16 -11.35 4.46
CA PRO A 22 11.24 -11.74 5.35
C PRO A 22 11.02 -13.12 5.99
N LEU A 23 12.10 -13.84 6.28
CA LEU A 23 12.04 -15.13 6.96
C LEU A 23 11.72 -14.97 8.45
N LYS A 24 12.22 -13.89 9.07
CA LYS A 24 11.99 -13.55 10.46
C LYS A 24 11.02 -12.39 10.56
N ASP A 25 10.08 -12.47 11.50
CA ASP A 25 9.13 -11.39 11.73
C ASP A 25 9.79 -10.11 12.27
N THR A 26 10.97 -10.21 12.89
CA THR A 26 11.80 -9.07 13.33
C THR A 26 12.29 -8.20 12.19
N ASP A 27 12.39 -8.77 10.99
CA ASP A 27 12.97 -8.11 9.81
C ASP A 27 11.87 -7.46 8.94
N ARG A 28 10.61 -7.49 9.40
CA ARG A 28 9.49 -6.85 8.72
C ARG A 28 9.55 -5.34 8.91
N SER A 29 9.19 -4.63 7.85
CA SER A 29 9.05 -3.18 7.92
C SER A 29 7.88 -2.81 8.84
N PRO A 30 8.01 -1.79 9.71
CA PRO A 30 6.88 -1.28 10.49
C PRO A 30 5.76 -0.72 9.61
N PHE A 31 6.05 -0.40 8.34
CA PHE A 31 5.07 0.06 7.36
C PHE A 31 4.46 -1.07 6.53
N GLU A 32 4.87 -2.32 6.75
CA GLU A 32 4.31 -3.49 6.05
C GLU A 32 2.84 -3.69 6.40
N LEU A 33 2.02 -3.91 5.38
CA LEU A 33 0.61 -4.27 5.52
C LEU A 33 0.45 -5.77 5.32
N ARG A 34 -0.38 -6.38 6.19
CA ARG A 34 -0.77 -7.79 6.05
C ARG A 34 -1.77 -7.93 4.91
N GLU A 35 -1.68 -9.05 4.20
CA GLU A 35 -2.69 -9.39 3.20
C GLU A 35 -4.02 -9.68 3.90
N PRO A 36 -5.13 -9.07 3.45
CA PRO A 36 -6.42 -9.25 4.07
C PRO A 36 -6.96 -10.66 3.85
N GLU A 37 -7.87 -11.08 4.72
CA GLU A 37 -8.52 -12.37 4.58
C GLU A 37 -9.42 -12.41 3.35
N TRP A 38 -9.33 -13.50 2.60
CA TRP A 38 -10.16 -13.72 1.43
C TRP A 38 -11.56 -14.15 1.85
N ILE A 39 -12.54 -13.26 1.67
CA ILE A 39 -13.95 -13.57 1.90
C ILE A 39 -14.45 -14.50 0.79
N PRO A 40 -15.03 -15.67 1.12
CA PRO A 40 -15.62 -16.55 0.14
C PRO A 40 -16.76 -15.89 -0.63
N ASP A 41 -16.82 -16.16 -1.93
CA ASP A 41 -17.84 -15.67 -2.86
C ASP A 41 -19.30 -15.85 -2.38
N LYS A 42 -19.58 -16.94 -1.66
CA LYS A 42 -20.90 -17.23 -1.09
C LYS A 42 -21.30 -16.26 0.01
N MET A 43 -20.33 -15.69 0.72
CA MET A 43 -20.56 -14.76 1.83
C MET A 43 -20.77 -13.32 1.36
N SER A 44 -20.37 -12.97 0.13
CA SER A 44 -20.61 -11.65 -0.46
C SER A 44 -21.16 -11.78 -1.89
N PRO A 45 -22.47 -12.05 -2.05
CA PRO A 45 -23.12 -12.18 -3.35
C PRO A 45 -23.23 -10.84 -4.10
N THR A 46 -23.15 -9.72 -3.37
CA THR A 46 -23.28 -8.36 -3.89
C THR A 46 -22.05 -7.51 -3.58
N CYS A 47 -21.85 -6.46 -4.37
CA CYS A 47 -20.81 -5.46 -4.17
C CYS A 47 -21.05 -4.67 -2.89
N MET A 48 -20.03 -4.50 -2.05
CA MET A 48 -20.18 -3.72 -0.81
C MET A 48 -20.43 -2.23 -1.04
N ASP A 49 -20.02 -1.70 -2.20
CA ASP A 49 -20.20 -0.29 -2.58
C ASP A 49 -21.53 -0.07 -3.33
N CYS A 50 -21.67 -0.55 -4.57
CA CYS A 50 -22.88 -0.29 -5.37
C CYS A 50 -24.06 -1.24 -5.11
N LYS A 51 -23.90 -2.27 -4.26
CA LYS A 51 -24.91 -3.29 -3.92
C LYS A 51 -25.42 -4.17 -5.07
N GLU A 52 -24.86 -4.05 -6.28
CA GLU A 52 -25.21 -4.93 -7.40
C GLU A 52 -24.68 -6.35 -7.21
N LYS A 53 -25.35 -7.33 -7.82
CA LYS A 53 -24.90 -8.72 -7.84
C LYS A 53 -23.68 -8.88 -8.74
N PHE A 54 -22.74 -9.70 -8.29
CA PHE A 54 -21.65 -10.15 -9.14
C PHE A 54 -22.17 -11.15 -10.18
N ASP A 55 -21.66 -11.05 -11.40
CA ASP A 55 -21.97 -11.93 -12.52
C ASP A 55 -20.71 -12.17 -13.36
N PHE A 56 -20.85 -12.77 -14.54
CA PHE A 56 -19.71 -13.07 -15.41
C PHE A 56 -18.97 -11.81 -15.93
N LEU A 57 -19.67 -10.69 -16.04
CA LEU A 57 -19.10 -9.40 -16.46
C LEU A 57 -18.59 -8.59 -15.25
N LYS A 58 -19.34 -8.63 -14.15
CA LYS A 58 -19.03 -7.95 -12.88
C LYS A 58 -18.25 -8.89 -11.97
N ARG A 59 -16.93 -8.88 -12.15
CA ARG A 59 -16.02 -9.69 -11.33
C ARG A 59 -15.80 -9.09 -9.95
N ARG A 60 -15.66 -10.00 -8.99
CA ARG A 60 -15.27 -9.75 -7.61
C ARG A 60 -13.81 -9.34 -7.53
N ASN A 61 -13.53 -8.25 -6.82
CA ASN A 61 -12.17 -7.86 -6.46
C ASN A 61 -12.09 -7.67 -4.95
N LEU A 62 -11.04 -8.20 -4.34
CA LEU A 62 -10.77 -8.00 -2.91
C LEU A 62 -10.00 -6.71 -2.71
N LEU A 63 -10.41 -6.00 -1.67
CA LEU A 63 -9.71 -4.81 -1.25
C LEU A 63 -8.36 -5.17 -0.64
N ALA A 64 -7.27 -4.87 -1.34
CA ALA A 64 -5.93 -5.12 -0.80
C ALA A 64 -5.52 -4.07 0.23
N SER A 65 -5.87 -2.79 0.10
CA SER A 65 -5.43 -1.77 1.06
C SER A 65 -6.60 -1.10 1.76
N LEU A 66 -6.88 -1.48 3.00
CA LEU A 66 -7.40 -0.61 4.06
C LEU A 66 -7.22 -1.36 5.40
N SER A 67 -6.80 -0.66 6.44
CA SER A 67 -6.81 -1.14 7.83
C SER A 67 -8.19 -1.71 8.14
N GLU A 68 -8.26 -3.02 8.41
CA GLU A 68 -9.33 -3.90 8.98
C GLU A 68 -10.83 -3.60 8.71
N VAL A 69 -11.25 -2.35 8.59
CA VAL A 69 -12.64 -1.84 8.56
C VAL A 69 -13.31 -1.98 7.20
N TRP A 70 -12.58 -2.17 6.10
CA TRP A 70 -13.15 -2.19 4.74
C TRP A 70 -12.69 -3.38 3.88
N ALA A 71 -12.36 -4.52 4.49
CA ALA A 71 -12.11 -5.74 3.73
C ALA A 71 -13.42 -6.22 3.07
N GLY A 72 -13.62 -5.87 1.80
CA GLY A 72 -14.87 -6.07 1.09
C GLY A 72 -14.69 -6.45 -0.36
N LEU A 73 -15.63 -7.25 -0.87
CA LEU A 73 -15.72 -7.55 -2.29
C LEU A 73 -16.37 -6.38 -3.01
N LEU A 74 -15.64 -5.82 -3.96
CA LEU A 74 -16.04 -4.64 -4.70
C LEU A 74 -16.00 -4.89 -6.21
N CYS A 75 -16.82 -4.13 -6.92
CA CYS A 75 -17.25 -4.36 -8.31
C CYS A 75 -16.64 -3.37 -9.30
N TYR A 76 -15.88 -2.39 -8.81
CA TYR A 76 -15.42 -1.25 -9.60
C TYR A 76 -14.60 -1.62 -10.83
N LEU A 77 -14.60 -0.69 -11.80
CA LEU A 77 -13.69 -0.65 -12.92
C LEU A 77 -12.25 -0.70 -12.38
N LEU A 78 -11.59 -1.84 -12.59
CA LEU A 78 -10.22 -2.04 -12.21
C LEU A 78 -9.37 -0.96 -12.88
N ARG A 79 -8.72 -0.13 -12.08
CA ARG A 79 -7.71 0.79 -12.59
C ARG A 79 -6.50 0.01 -13.10
N ASP A 80 -5.62 0.74 -13.77
CA ASP A 80 -4.34 0.19 -14.20
C ASP A 80 -3.61 -0.45 -12.99
N PRO A 81 -3.03 -1.64 -13.21
CA PRO A 81 -2.27 -2.33 -12.17
C PRO A 81 -1.25 -1.38 -11.52
N THR A 82 -1.33 -1.24 -10.20
CA THR A 82 -0.47 -0.32 -9.44
C THR A 82 0.42 -1.14 -8.51
N GLY A 83 1.70 -0.77 -8.40
CA GLY A 83 2.62 -1.41 -7.47
C GLY A 83 2.13 -1.23 -6.03
N LEU A 84 2.13 -2.31 -5.25
CA LEU A 84 1.75 -2.30 -3.83
C LEU A 84 2.90 -2.82 -2.94
N PRO A 85 3.99 -2.04 -2.77
CA PRO A 85 5.20 -2.51 -2.10
C PRO A 85 4.99 -2.82 -0.62
N ARG A 86 4.06 -2.12 0.04
CA ARG A 86 3.74 -2.32 1.47
C ARG A 86 3.17 -3.71 1.76
N MET A 87 2.62 -4.41 0.77
CA MET A 87 2.20 -5.81 0.90
C MET A 87 3.21 -6.79 0.28
N CYS A 88 4.33 -6.28 -0.21
CA CYS A 88 5.43 -7.05 -0.78
C CYS A 88 5.09 -7.85 -2.03
N PHE A 89 4.07 -7.42 -2.80
CA PHE A 89 3.81 -7.99 -4.13
C PHE A 89 4.92 -7.61 -5.11
N LEU A 90 5.35 -8.58 -5.93
CA LEU A 90 6.31 -8.31 -7.01
C LEU A 90 5.60 -7.62 -8.18
N ASP A 91 4.44 -8.14 -8.54
CA ASP A 91 3.70 -7.67 -9.69
C ASP A 91 2.69 -6.59 -9.29
N PRO A 92 2.42 -5.59 -10.14
CA PRO A 92 1.37 -4.62 -9.92
C PRO A 92 0.00 -5.30 -9.71
N VAL A 93 -0.75 -4.82 -8.72
CA VAL A 93 -2.04 -5.40 -8.32
C VAL A 93 -3.16 -4.50 -8.82
N ARG A 94 -4.24 -5.12 -9.32
CA ARG A 94 -5.45 -4.39 -9.68
C ARG A 94 -6.28 -4.13 -8.43
N MET A 95 -6.67 -2.88 -8.24
CA MET A 95 -7.37 -2.39 -7.04
C MET A 95 -8.51 -1.44 -7.47
N CYS A 96 -9.34 -1.02 -6.50
CA CYS A 96 -10.31 0.05 -6.74
C CYS A 96 -9.67 1.35 -7.14
N SER A 97 -10.54 2.25 -7.63
CA SER A 97 -10.25 3.68 -7.60
C SER A 97 -9.78 4.19 -6.23
N PRO A 98 -10.53 4.07 -5.10
CA PRO A 98 -10.04 4.56 -3.80
C PRO A 98 -8.70 3.95 -3.36
N CYS A 99 -8.52 2.63 -3.43
CA CYS A 99 -7.27 2.00 -3.01
C CYS A 99 -6.09 2.30 -3.94
N ALA A 100 -6.33 2.38 -5.25
CA ALA A 100 -5.31 2.78 -6.20
C ALA A 100 -4.87 4.23 -5.96
N GLU A 101 -5.81 5.13 -5.63
CA GLU A 101 -5.50 6.52 -5.30
C GLU A 101 -4.66 6.64 -4.03
N THR A 102 -5.09 5.99 -2.94
CA THR A 102 -4.33 5.96 -1.68
C THR A 102 -2.94 5.33 -1.89
N THR A 103 -2.87 4.20 -2.58
CA THR A 103 -1.59 3.53 -2.88
C THR A 103 -0.69 4.41 -3.75
N SER A 104 -1.26 5.15 -4.70
CA SER A 104 -0.50 6.09 -5.55
C SER A 104 0.10 7.23 -4.72
N LYS A 105 -0.67 7.82 -3.80
CA LYS A 105 -0.19 8.86 -2.88
C LYS A 105 0.91 8.34 -1.97
N GLU A 106 0.75 7.13 -1.42
CA GLU A 106 1.78 6.48 -0.62
C GLU A 106 3.05 6.20 -1.44
N ASN A 107 2.91 5.66 -2.65
CA ASN A 107 4.04 5.42 -3.54
C ASN A 107 4.78 6.72 -3.89
N GLN A 108 4.07 7.84 -4.10
CA GLN A 108 4.70 9.13 -4.29
C GLN A 108 5.51 9.54 -3.05
N PHE A 109 4.90 9.44 -1.87
CA PHE A 109 5.55 9.77 -0.60
C PHE A 109 6.83 8.96 -0.38
N TYR A 110 6.76 7.63 -0.44
CA TYR A 110 7.93 6.78 -0.17
C TYR A 110 9.02 6.89 -1.24
N ASN A 111 8.67 7.08 -2.51
CA ASN A 111 9.65 7.09 -3.60
C ASN A 111 10.32 8.45 -3.81
N LYS A 112 9.62 9.55 -3.48
CA LYS A 112 10.07 10.92 -3.71
C LYS A 112 10.18 11.70 -2.41
N ASP A 113 9.06 11.95 -1.75
CA ASP A 113 8.98 12.94 -0.67
C ASP A 113 9.82 12.53 0.55
N LEU A 114 9.81 11.24 0.90
CA LEU A 114 10.61 10.70 2.00
C LEU A 114 12.11 10.88 1.79
N LYS A 115 12.60 10.75 0.55
CA LYS A 115 14.03 10.97 0.25
C LYS A 115 14.40 12.43 0.44
N THR A 116 13.55 13.35 0.01
CA THR A 116 13.72 14.80 0.22
C THR A 116 13.75 15.12 1.72
N LEU A 117 12.83 14.55 2.50
CA LEU A 117 12.76 14.76 3.94
C LEU A 117 14.01 14.23 4.67
N ILE A 118 14.49 13.04 4.31
CA ILE A 118 15.67 12.43 4.95
C ILE A 118 16.97 13.14 4.55
N THR A 119 17.08 13.59 3.29
CA THR A 119 18.27 14.30 2.80
C THR A 119 18.37 15.72 3.36
N GLY A 120 17.26 16.25 3.89
CA GLY A 120 17.11 17.65 4.25
C GLY A 120 16.83 18.51 3.01
N ALA A 121 16.00 19.54 3.17
CA ALA A 121 15.72 20.50 2.12
C ALA A 121 15.70 21.92 2.70
N ILE A 122 16.26 22.88 1.96
CA ILE A 122 16.15 24.30 2.28
C ILE A 122 14.77 24.76 1.80
N LEU A 123 13.86 25.04 2.73
CA LEU A 123 12.54 25.59 2.42
C LEU A 123 12.65 27.11 2.31
N SER A 124 12.32 27.64 1.14
CA SER A 124 12.25 29.09 0.90
C SER A 124 10.81 29.56 1.12
N GLN A 125 10.56 30.31 2.19
CA GLN A 125 9.24 30.89 2.46
C GLN A 125 9.04 32.16 1.61
N SER A 126 7.95 32.22 0.84
CA SER A 126 7.48 33.47 0.22
C SER A 126 6.65 34.25 1.23
N ALA A 127 6.92 35.55 1.37
CA ALA A 127 6.44 36.46 2.42
C ALA A 127 4.92 36.77 2.43
N GLN A 128 4.07 35.90 1.88
CA GLN A 128 2.63 36.13 1.75
C GLN A 128 1.75 35.31 2.68
N ASP A 129 2.29 34.27 3.33
CA ASP A 129 1.53 33.46 4.28
C ASP A 129 2.07 33.63 5.71
N GLN A 130 1.32 34.38 6.52
CA GLN A 130 1.55 34.54 7.95
C GLN A 130 1.20 33.23 8.66
N PHE A 131 2.19 32.37 8.85
CA PHE A 131 2.10 31.19 9.72
C PHE A 131 2.96 31.42 10.96
N ASP A 132 2.37 31.18 12.14
CA ASP A 132 3.06 31.27 13.42
C ASP A 132 4.23 30.28 13.50
N LEU A 133 5.43 30.84 13.50
CA LEU A 133 6.74 30.16 13.48
C LEU A 133 7.08 29.42 14.79
N GLU A 134 6.13 29.29 15.73
CA GLU A 134 6.30 28.43 16.91
C GLU A 134 6.06 26.94 16.60
N SER A 135 5.55 26.61 15.41
CA SER A 135 5.18 25.23 15.04
C SER A 135 6.24 24.47 14.24
N CYS A 136 7.35 25.10 13.84
CA CYS A 136 8.38 24.50 13.00
C CYS A 136 9.74 24.39 13.70
N LEU A 137 9.78 23.67 14.83
CA LEU A 137 11.02 23.08 15.34
C LEU A 137 11.06 21.59 15.01
N LEU A 138 11.19 21.24 13.72
CA LEU A 138 11.81 19.97 13.34
C LEU A 138 13.31 20.19 13.23
N ALA A 139 13.91 20.57 14.36
CA ALA A 139 15.33 20.36 14.57
C ALA A 139 15.52 18.89 14.97
N VAL A 140 15.81 18.03 14.00
CA VAL A 140 16.63 16.85 14.30
C VAL A 140 18.05 17.20 13.87
N PRO A 141 18.90 17.71 14.76
CA PRO A 141 20.32 17.70 14.50
C PRO A 141 20.75 16.24 14.49
N ILE A 142 20.99 15.67 13.30
CA ILE A 142 21.87 14.51 13.20
C ILE A 142 23.28 15.08 13.35
N VAL A 143 23.70 15.28 14.60
CA VAL A 143 25.09 15.54 14.95
C VAL A 143 25.56 14.38 15.82
N SER A 144 26.33 13.51 15.16
CA SER A 144 27.55 12.80 15.58
C SER A 144 27.58 11.37 15.05
#